data_AF-A0A1F5KSQ2-F1
#
_entry.id   AF-A0A1F5KSQ2-F1
#
_cell.length_a   1.000
_cell.length_b   1.000
_cell.length_c   1.000
_cell.angle_alpha   90.00
_cell.angle_beta   90.00
_cell.angle_gamma   90.00
#
_symmetry.space_group_name_H-M   'P 1'
#
loop_
_entity.id
_entity.type
_entity.pdbx_description
1 polymer ?
#
loop_
_entity_poly.entity_id
_entity_poly.type
_entity_poly.pdbx_seq_one_letter_code
_entity_poly.pdbx_strand_id
1 'polypeptide(L)' 'MRTLKEIEKYFSNHVRYNSTIHVLAGIGIGILITYPLIGAHPVRWGLAFLVLGILGHLYPLMVKK' A
#
# COMPACT_ATOMS: atom_id res chain seq x y z
N MET A 1 7.99 7.86 -19.28
CA MET A 1 6.98 8.87 -18.91
C MET A 1 5.52 8.49 -19.21
N ARG A 2 5.20 7.61 -20.18
CA ARG A 2 3.80 7.22 -20.48
C ARG A 2 3.12 6.45 -19.33
N THR A 3 3.85 5.52 -18.72
CA THR A 3 3.38 4.67 -17.62
C THR A 3 3.01 5.44 -16.36
N LEU A 4 3.78 6.46 -15.97
CA LEU A 4 3.47 7.28 -14.79
C LEU A 4 2.15 8.03 -14.96
N LYS A 5 1.90 8.60 -16.15
CA LYS A 5 0.63 9.27 -16.46
C LYS A 5 -0.55 8.29 -16.46
N GLU A 6 -0.33 7.04 -16.82
CA GLU A 6 -1.36 6.00 -16.79
C GLU A 6 -1.71 5.57 -15.37
N ILE A 7 -0.70 5.41 -14.51
CA ILE A 7 -0.86 5.15 -13.08
C ILE A 7 -1.58 6.31 -12.39
N GLU A 8 -1.16 7.55 -12.67
CA GLU A 8 -1.78 8.75 -12.12
C GLU A 8 -3.26 8.82 -12.52
N LYS A 9 -3.57 8.58 -13.81
CA LYS A 9 -4.95 8.50 -14.30
C LYS A 9 -5.74 7.36 -13.65
N TYR A 10 -5.11 6.22 -13.37
CA TYR A 10 -5.76 5.13 -12.67
C TYR A 10 -6.14 5.56 -11.24
N PHE A 11 -5.19 6.12 -10.48
CA PHE A 11 -5.46 6.55 -9.11
C PHE A 11 -6.42 7.74 -9.02
N SER A 12 -6.41 8.65 -9.99
CA SER A 12 -7.39 9.75 -10.05
C SER A 12 -8.82 9.23 -10.23
N ASN A 13 -9.00 8.13 -10.97
CA ASN A 13 -10.30 7.51 -11.19
C ASN A 13 -10.70 6.56 -10.04
N HIS A 14 -9.74 6.06 -9.26
CA HIS A 14 -9.96 5.12 -8.16
C HIS A 14 -9.48 5.69 -6.83
N VAL A 15 -10.00 6.86 -6.45
CA VAL A 15 -9.58 7.59 -5.23
C VAL A 15 -9.72 6.71 -3.99
N ARG A 16 -10.83 5.97 -3.83
CA ARG A 16 -11.04 5.07 -2.69
C ARG A 16 -9.97 3.98 -2.63
N TYR A 17 -9.63 3.38 -3.77
CA TYR A 17 -8.58 2.36 -3.85
C TYR A 17 -7.21 2.96 -3.46
N ASN A 18 -6.87 4.14 -3.99
CA ASN A 18 -5.64 4.84 -3.63
C ASN A 18 -5.55 5.10 -2.13
N SER A 19 -6.64 5.59 -1.52
CA SER A 19 -6.72 5.82 -0.07
C SER A 19 -6.58 4.52 0.73
N THR A 20 -7.23 3.44 0.32
CA THR A 20 -7.11 2.13 1.00
C THR A 20 -5.67 1.62 0.99
N ILE A 21 -4.95 1.73 -0.14
CA ILE A 21 -3.54 1.32 -0.21
C ILE A 21 -2.68 2.13 0.78
N HIS A 22 -2.87 3.45 0.84
CA HIS A 22 -2.14 4.31 1.77
C HIS A 22 -2.47 3.98 3.23
N VAL A 23 -3.73 3.65 3.54
CA VAL A 23 -4.12 3.19 4.88
C VAL A 23 -3.42 1.88 5.23
N LEU A 24 -3.39 0.90 4.31
CA LEU A 24 -2.69 -0.38 4.53
C LEU A 24 -1.19 -0.16 4.76
N ALA A 25 -0.54 0.66 3.92
CA ALA A 25 0.86 1.00 4.09
C ALA A 25 1.11 1.71 5.43
N GLY A 26 0.25 2.68 5.79
CA GLY A 26 0.30 3.41 7.04
C GLY A 26 0.14 2.51 8.27
N ILE A 27 -0.76 1.53 8.24
CA ILE A 27 -0.90 0.50 9.28
C ILE A 27 0.40 -0.31 9.40
N GLY A 28 0.99 -0.74 8.27
CA GLY A 28 2.25 -1.48 8.28
C GLY A 28 3.40 -0.70 8.92
N ILE A 29 3.57 0.57 8.53
CA ILE A 29 4.55 1.49 9.14
C ILE A 29 4.25 1.67 10.63
N GLY A 30 2.99 1.97 10.97
CA GLY A 30 2.54 2.17 12.35
C GLY A 30 2.88 0.98 13.24
N ILE A 31 2.70 -0.25 12.75
CA ILE A 31 3.03 -1.47 13.49
C ILE A 31 4.53 -1.59 13.74
N LEU A 32 5.35 -1.31 12.72
CA LEU A 32 6.81 -1.44 12.84
C LEU A 32 7.41 -0.40 13.78
N ILE A 33 6.91 0.85 13.76
CA ILE A 33 7.46 1.94 14.59
C ILE A 33 7.00 1.88 16.05
N THR A 34 5.88 1.21 16.33
CA THR A 34 5.34 1.12 17.69
C THR A 34 5.84 -0.10 18.45
N TYR A 35 6.74 -0.92 17.88
CA TYR A 35 7.39 -2.00 18.62
C TYR A 35 8.17 -1.47 19.84
N PRO A 36 8.03 -2.05 21.06
CA PRO A 36 7.32 -3.29 21.42
C PRO A 36 5.90 -3.14 21.98
N LEU A 37 5.22 -2.00 21.78
CA LEU A 37 3.87 -1.75 22.30
C LEU A 37 2.80 -2.67 21.67
N ILE A 38 3.08 -3.22 20.49
CA ILE A 38 2.22 -4.17 19.78
C ILE A 38 2.73 -5.59 20.05
N GLY A 39 1.80 -6.49 20.39
CA GLY A 39 2.02 -7.87 20.85
C GLY A 39 2.76 -8.79 19.86
N ALA A 40 2.51 -10.09 19.92
CA ALA A 40 3.32 -11.08 19.21
C ALA A 40 3.46 -10.82 17.69
N HIS A 41 4.71 -10.87 17.21
CA HIS A 41 5.11 -10.75 15.80
C HIS A 41 4.77 -9.43 15.06
N PRO A 42 5.16 -8.27 15.60
CA PRO A 42 4.91 -6.97 14.96
C PRO A 42 5.62 -6.86 13.60
N VAL A 43 6.82 -7.45 13.46
CA VAL A 43 7.51 -7.53 12.17
C VAL A 43 6.70 -8.28 11.12
N ARG A 44 6.04 -9.40 11.48
CA ARG A 44 5.23 -10.18 10.52
C ARG A 44 4.04 -9.37 10.02
N TRP A 45 3.31 -8.73 10.93
CA TRP A 45 2.13 -7.93 10.58
C TRP A 45 2.52 -6.66 9.83
N GLY A 46 3.53 -5.94 10.32
CA GLY A 46 4.05 -4.75 9.65
C GLY A 46 4.49 -5.03 8.22
N LEU A 47 5.27 -6.09 8.00
CA LEU A 47 5.68 -6.51 6.66
C LEU A 47 4.50 -6.98 5.80
N ALA A 48 3.53 -7.72 6.35
CA ALA A 48 2.36 -8.16 5.60
C ALA A 48 1.55 -6.98 5.05
N PHE A 49 1.30 -5.98 5.88
CA PHE A 49 0.58 -4.76 5.47
C PHE A 49 1.39 -3.91 4.47
N LEU A 50 2.71 -3.80 4.65
CA LEU A 50 3.58 -3.11 3.68
C LEU A 50 3.60 -3.81 2.33
N VAL A 51 3.70 -5.15 2.31
CA VAL A 51 3.67 -5.93 1.06
C VAL A 51 2.33 -5.73 0.36
N LEU A 52 1.20 -5.76 1.07
CA LEU A 52 -0.11 -5.44 0.49
C LEU A 52 -0.17 -4.01 -0.07
N GLY A 53 0.39 -3.03 0.64
CA GLY A 53 0.49 -1.65 0.15
C GLY A 53 1.30 -1.53 -1.14
N ILE A 54 2.47 -2.19 -1.20
CA ILE A 54 3.33 -2.22 -2.39
C ILE A 54 2.62 -2.91 -3.56
N LEU A 55 2.04 -4.09 -3.34
CA LEU A 55 1.29 -4.81 -4.37
C LEU A 55 0.11 -3.98 -4.88
N GLY A 56 -0.59 -3.27 -3.99
CA GLY A 56 -1.65 -2.33 -4.36
C GLY A 56 -1.16 -1.21 -5.29
N HIS A 57 0.03 -0.67 -5.04
CA HIS A 57 0.66 0.33 -5.90
C HIS A 57 1.15 -0.21 -7.24
N LEU A 58 1.54 -1.49 -7.29
CA LEU A 58 1.98 -2.15 -8.53
C LEU A 58 0.81 -2.64 -9.37
N TYR A 59 -0.36 -2.90 -8.78
CA TYR A 59 -1.54 -3.39 -9.48
C TYR A 59 -1.94 -2.58 -10.74
N PRO A 60 -1.93 -1.23 -10.75
CA PRO A 60 -2.24 -0.44 -11.94
C PRO A 60 -1.28 -0.66 -13.11
N LEU A 61 -0.06 -1.16 -12.85
CA LEU A 61 0.90 -1.52 -13.91
C LEU A 61 0.54 -2.86 -14.57
N MET A 62 -0.18 -3.72 -13.86
CA MET A 62 -0.52 -5.08 -14.29
C MET A 62 -1.91 -5.13 -14.94
N VAL A 63 -2.82 -4.26 -14.51
CA VAL A 63 -4.12 -4.08 -15.15
C VAL A 63 -3.95 -3.22 -16.40
N LYS A 64 -3.92 -3.88 -17.56
CA LYS A 64 -4.12 -3.19 -18.83
C LYS A 64 -5.51 -2.55 -18.82
N LYS A 65 -5.58 -1.26 -19.13
CA LYS A 65 -6.82 -0.52 -19.39
C LYS A 65 -7.71 -1.27 -20.38
#